data_AF-A0A9X9WGA9-F1
#
_entry.id   AF-A0A9X9WGA9-F1
#
_cell.length_a   1.000
_cell.length_b   1.000
_cell.length_c   1.000
_cell.angle_alpha   90.00
_cell.angle_beta   90.00
_cell.angle_gamma   90.00
#
_symmetry.space_group_name_H-M   'P 1'
#
loop_
_entity.id
_entity.type
_entity.pdbx_description
1 polymer ?
#
loop_
_entity_poly.entity_id
_entity_poly.type
_entity_poly.pdbx_seq_one_letter_code
_entity_poly.pdbx_strand_id
1 'polypeptide(L)'
;MAYITVWHTAAAAKAIYKNNDFDGGTQLGGFFDPKNDDRLGWNKDGDAGGGSAGFYKFEGGPDQYVLSFRGSKGAKDWKVDDVQIGMNTEVDRAHDCIQYAQGLQRAYPRAFIMVTGHSLGGFLAQVVGVMCDMPFITYNAPPAGRALAHNRAAARFKKGVNFRVNWDPVSRAPGNHIGPLITLPHVGMNILNAHTSAAFMKAVERAAFRDNVAMAFITRQNM
;
A
#
# COMPACT_ATOMS: atom_id res chain seq x y z
N MET A 1 1.09 2.23 -25.33
CA MET A 1 0.28 2.62 -24.14
C MET A 1 1.09 2.17 -22.93
N ALA A 2 1.39 3.07 -21.99
CA ALA A 2 2.13 2.66 -20.80
C ALA A 2 1.15 2.17 -19.72
N TYR A 3 1.64 1.29 -18.85
CA TYR A 3 0.83 0.65 -17.80
C TYR A 3 1.53 0.79 -16.46
N ILE A 4 0.73 0.80 -15.39
CA ILE A 4 1.25 0.72 -14.02
C ILE A 4 2.01 -0.61 -13.86
N THR A 5 3.27 -0.53 -13.44
CA THR A 5 4.16 -1.68 -13.22
C THR A 5 4.30 -1.96 -11.73
N VAL A 6 4.95 -3.07 -11.37
CA VAL A 6 5.29 -3.33 -9.97
C VAL A 6 6.18 -2.21 -9.39
N TRP A 7 7.13 -1.69 -10.18
CA TRP A 7 7.96 -0.56 -9.76
C TRP A 7 7.13 0.70 -9.45
N HIS A 8 6.15 1.05 -10.28
CA HIS A 8 5.29 2.21 -10.05
C HIS A 8 4.51 2.10 -8.72
N THR A 9 4.02 0.92 -8.35
CA THR A 9 3.33 0.73 -7.06
C THR A 9 4.30 0.86 -5.88
N ALA A 10 5.53 0.35 -5.99
CA ALA A 10 6.56 0.53 -4.97
C ALA A 10 6.93 2.01 -4.79
N ALA A 11 7.09 2.73 -5.91
CA ALA A 11 7.41 4.15 -5.91
C ALA A 11 6.31 4.98 -5.24
N ALA A 12 5.04 4.73 -5.56
CA ALA A 12 3.90 5.38 -4.91
C ALA A 12 3.79 5.04 -3.40
N ALA A 13 4.04 3.80 -3.00
CA ALA A 13 4.06 3.37 -1.60
C ALA A 13 5.17 4.07 -0.78
N LYS A 14 6.28 4.46 -1.42
CA LYS A 14 7.32 5.29 -0.81
C LYS A 14 6.97 6.78 -0.84
N ALA A 15 6.45 7.29 -1.95
CA ALA A 15 6.24 8.71 -2.18
C ALA A 15 5.19 9.31 -1.23
N ILE A 16 4.17 8.54 -0.85
CA ILE A 16 3.11 8.98 0.06
C ILE A 16 3.63 9.40 1.45
N TYR A 17 4.77 8.86 1.91
CA TYR A 17 5.37 9.29 3.18
C TYR A 17 5.81 10.76 3.19
N LYS A 18 5.96 11.37 2.01
CA LYS A 18 6.34 12.77 1.82
C LYS A 18 5.30 13.58 1.05
N ASN A 19 4.17 12.97 0.67
CA ASN A 19 3.21 13.53 -0.30
C ASN A 19 3.88 14.05 -1.57
N ASN A 20 4.84 13.28 -2.08
CA ASN A 20 5.49 13.62 -3.33
C ASN A 20 4.83 12.87 -4.47
N ASP A 21 5.00 13.42 -5.67
CA ASP A 21 4.91 12.67 -6.91
C ASP A 21 5.92 11.51 -6.91
N PHE A 22 5.69 10.56 -7.80
CA PHE A 22 6.65 9.51 -8.11
C PHE A 22 6.91 9.47 -9.61
N ASP A 23 7.99 8.80 -10.00
CA ASP A 23 8.32 8.64 -11.42
C ASP A 23 7.19 7.94 -12.18
N GLY A 24 6.57 8.66 -13.11
CA GLY A 24 5.40 8.21 -13.88
C GLY A 24 4.03 8.51 -13.25
N GLY A 25 3.94 9.23 -12.13
CA GLY A 25 2.65 9.59 -11.52
C GLY A 25 2.62 10.89 -10.71
N THR A 26 1.64 11.73 -11.01
CA THR A 26 1.37 13.01 -10.34
C THR A 26 0.28 12.88 -9.29
N GLN A 27 0.48 13.40 -8.09
CA GLN A 27 -0.52 13.42 -7.03
C GLN A 27 -1.64 14.43 -7.35
N LEU A 28 -2.88 13.94 -7.45
CA LEU A 28 -4.06 14.79 -7.65
C LEU A 28 -4.63 15.31 -6.31
N GLY A 29 -4.49 14.49 -5.27
CA GLY A 29 -5.00 14.77 -3.94
C GLY A 29 -4.80 13.59 -2.98
N GLY A 30 -5.59 13.59 -1.92
CA GLY A 30 -5.53 12.59 -0.85
C GLY A 30 -6.62 12.88 0.18
N PHE A 31 -6.66 12.09 1.26
CA PHE A 31 -7.43 12.47 2.44
C PHE A 31 -6.55 12.43 3.70
N PHE A 32 -6.85 13.37 4.57
CA PHE A 32 -6.23 13.52 5.87
C PHE A 32 -7.07 12.79 6.91
N ASP A 33 -6.41 12.16 7.87
CA ASP A 33 -7.08 11.58 9.03
C ASP A 33 -6.78 12.45 10.26
N PRO A 34 -7.77 13.15 10.83
CA PRO A 34 -7.58 14.00 12.01
C PRO A 34 -7.28 13.24 13.30
N LYS A 35 -7.45 11.90 13.33
CA LYS A 35 -7.02 11.03 14.44
C LYS A 35 -5.59 10.55 14.29
N ASN A 36 -4.96 10.81 13.15
CA ASN A 36 -3.53 10.69 13.02
C ASN A 36 -2.91 11.85 13.82
N ASP A 37 -2.32 11.51 14.96
CA ASP A 37 -1.69 12.46 15.88
C ASP A 37 -0.53 13.24 15.23
N ASP A 38 -0.06 12.81 14.05
CA ASP A 38 0.86 13.54 13.18
C ASP A 38 0.18 14.59 12.30
N ARG A 39 -0.40 15.62 12.94
CA ARG A 39 -0.78 16.88 12.29
C ARG A 39 0.41 17.51 11.56
N LEU A 40 0.53 17.20 10.29
CA LEU A 40 1.11 18.08 9.29
C LEU A 40 -0.05 18.23 8.28
N GLY A 41 -0.78 19.33 8.39
CA GLY A 41 -2.10 19.53 7.80
C GLY A 41 -2.07 19.78 6.30
N TRP A 42 -3.20 19.51 5.64
CA TRP A 42 -3.38 19.94 4.25
C TRP A 42 -4.46 21.01 4.15
N ASN A 43 -4.03 22.17 3.69
CA ASN A 43 -4.76 23.02 2.76
C ASN A 43 -3.87 23.14 1.51
N LYS A 44 -4.44 23.08 0.30
CA LYS A 44 -3.69 23.43 -0.92
C LYS A 44 -3.34 24.92 -0.85
N ASP A 45 -2.11 25.19 -0.40
CA ASP A 45 -1.13 26.15 -0.91
C ASP A 45 -0.18 26.51 0.24
N GLY A 46 1.08 26.10 0.13
CA GLY A 46 2.18 26.65 0.93
C GLY A 46 2.59 25.98 2.25
N ASP A 47 2.20 24.72 2.59
CA ASP A 47 2.68 24.12 3.84
C ASP A 47 2.88 22.58 3.87
N ALA A 48 3.91 22.14 4.61
CA ALA A 48 4.53 20.81 4.56
C ALA A 48 3.82 19.74 5.42
N GLY A 49 2.72 19.19 4.90
CA GLY A 49 1.69 18.44 5.64
C GLY A 49 1.39 16.95 5.30
N GLY A 50 1.86 15.91 6.03
CA GLY A 50 1.71 14.45 5.71
C GLY A 50 0.30 13.83 5.62
N GLY A 51 -0.17 13.38 4.44
CA GLY A 51 -1.50 12.76 4.24
C GLY A 51 -1.59 11.25 4.56
N SER A 52 -2.79 10.73 4.82
CA SER A 52 -3.05 9.29 5.12
C SER A 52 -3.20 8.44 3.85
N ALA A 53 -3.70 9.05 2.78
CA ALA A 53 -3.79 8.45 1.45
C ALA A 53 -3.40 9.46 0.37
N GLY A 54 -2.79 8.99 -0.72
CA GLY A 54 -2.51 9.78 -1.91
C GLY A 54 -3.15 9.14 -3.13
N PHE A 55 -3.82 9.96 -3.94
CA PHE A 55 -4.41 9.56 -5.20
C PHE A 55 -3.62 10.16 -6.35
N TYR A 56 -3.01 9.29 -7.15
CA TYR A 56 -2.05 9.65 -8.18
C TYR A 56 -2.61 9.34 -9.56
N LYS A 57 -2.48 10.26 -10.50
CA LYS A 57 -2.73 10.01 -11.92
C LYS A 57 -1.45 9.47 -12.56
N PHE A 58 -1.55 8.31 -13.19
CA PHE A 58 -0.45 7.74 -13.95
C PHE A 58 -0.32 8.46 -15.30
N GLU A 59 0.88 8.92 -15.64
CA GLU A 59 1.12 9.78 -16.80
C GLU A 59 1.00 9.03 -18.14
N GLY A 60 1.25 7.73 -18.12
CA GLY A 60 1.43 6.94 -19.34
C GLY A 60 0.17 6.32 -19.96
N GLY A 61 -1.02 6.60 -19.41
CA GLY A 61 -2.28 6.19 -20.05
C GLY A 61 -3.53 6.87 -19.48
N PRO A 62 -4.59 7.02 -20.30
CA PRO A 62 -5.86 7.57 -19.85
C PRO A 62 -6.45 6.70 -18.74
N ASP A 63 -7.06 7.35 -17.75
CA ASP A 63 -7.83 6.75 -16.66
C ASP A 63 -7.10 5.66 -15.85
N GLN A 64 -5.78 5.75 -15.71
CA GLN A 64 -4.99 4.91 -14.80
C GLN A 64 -4.55 5.69 -13.57
N TYR A 65 -4.79 5.14 -12.39
CA TYR A 65 -4.49 5.77 -11.12
C TYR A 65 -3.87 4.80 -10.13
N VAL A 66 -3.12 5.37 -9.18
CA VAL A 66 -2.62 4.66 -8.01
C VAL A 66 -3.21 5.30 -6.76
N LEU A 67 -3.83 4.50 -5.91
CA LEU A 67 -4.25 4.89 -4.56
C LEU A 67 -3.26 4.31 -3.56
N SER A 68 -2.45 5.17 -2.94
CA SER A 68 -1.41 4.76 -2.00
C SER A 68 -1.81 5.14 -0.58
N PHE A 69 -1.74 4.20 0.36
CA PHE A 69 -1.94 4.47 1.79
C PHE A 69 -0.60 4.56 2.53
N ARG A 70 -0.48 5.58 3.38
CA ARG A 70 0.70 5.82 4.21
C ARG A 70 0.70 4.88 5.41
N GLY A 71 1.87 4.35 5.77
CA GLY A 71 2.06 3.71 7.07
C GLY A 71 2.52 4.68 8.17
N SER A 72 2.59 4.22 9.41
CA SER A 72 2.93 5.06 10.57
C SER A 72 4.39 5.58 10.55
N LYS A 73 4.66 6.72 11.18
CA LYS A 73 5.98 7.39 11.19
C LYS A 73 7.00 6.74 12.17
N GLY A 74 6.63 5.70 12.90
CA GLY A 74 7.40 5.11 14.02
C GLY A 74 8.17 3.81 13.75
N ALA A 75 8.48 3.47 12.49
CA ALA A 75 9.05 2.18 12.06
C ALA A 75 10.47 1.83 12.57
N LYS A 76 11.03 2.53 13.55
CA LYS A 76 12.41 2.28 14.04
C LYS A 76 12.49 1.15 15.07
N ASP A 77 11.48 1.02 15.93
CA ASP A 77 11.43 0.00 16.99
C ASP A 77 10.10 -0.73 16.92
N TRP A 78 9.99 -1.66 16.00
CA TRP A 78 8.73 -2.35 15.76
C TRP A 78 8.92 -3.82 16.16
N LYS A 79 8.33 -4.20 17.29
CA LYS A 79 8.17 -5.60 17.66
C LYS A 79 6.83 -6.10 17.14
N VAL A 80 6.66 -7.41 17.06
CA VAL A 80 5.41 -8.04 16.59
C VAL A 80 4.22 -7.59 17.46
N ASP A 81 4.42 -7.44 18.76
CA ASP A 81 3.36 -7.04 19.69
C ASP A 81 2.91 -5.58 19.48
N ASP A 82 3.86 -4.67 19.24
CA ASP A 82 3.58 -3.26 18.95
C ASP A 82 2.76 -3.11 17.65
N VAL A 83 3.09 -3.94 16.65
CA VAL A 83 2.34 -4.01 15.40
C VAL A 83 0.92 -4.47 15.65
N GLN A 84 0.71 -5.50 16.48
CA GLN A 84 -0.63 -6.03 16.73
C GLN A 84 -1.50 -5.05 17.53
N ILE A 85 -0.92 -4.34 18.51
CA ILE A 85 -1.63 -3.29 19.26
C ILE A 85 -2.00 -2.14 18.32
N GLY A 86 -1.05 -1.66 17.51
CA GLY A 86 -1.32 -0.64 16.50
C GLY A 86 -2.45 -1.07 15.57
N MET A 87 -2.38 -2.29 15.02
CA MET A 87 -3.40 -2.81 14.10
C MET A 87 -4.82 -2.80 14.67
N ASN A 88 -5.01 -2.98 15.98
CA ASN A 88 -6.34 -2.89 16.60
C ASN A 88 -6.91 -1.46 16.55
N THR A 89 -6.11 -0.44 16.81
CA THR A 89 -6.51 0.98 16.69
C THR A 89 -6.69 1.40 15.23
N GLU A 90 -5.96 0.76 14.32
CA GLU A 90 -5.94 1.11 12.90
C GLU A 90 -7.10 0.50 12.10
N VAL A 91 -7.85 -0.46 12.67
CA VAL A 91 -9.16 -0.89 12.13
C VAL A 91 -10.11 0.31 12.01
N ASP A 92 -10.01 1.30 12.90
CA ASP A 92 -10.85 2.50 12.84
C ASP A 92 -10.56 3.34 11.58
N ARG A 93 -9.30 3.38 11.11
CA ARG A 93 -8.93 4.11 9.89
C ARG A 93 -9.33 3.39 8.61
N ALA A 94 -9.51 2.07 8.68
CA ALA A 94 -9.93 1.29 7.54
C ALA A 94 -11.28 1.76 7.00
N HIS A 95 -12.19 2.21 7.87
CA HIS A 95 -13.49 2.74 7.46
C HIS A 95 -13.34 3.96 6.54
N ASP A 96 -12.53 4.93 6.92
CA ASP A 96 -12.31 6.16 6.13
C ASP A 96 -11.60 5.85 4.81
N CYS A 97 -10.63 4.92 4.83
CA CYS A 97 -9.95 4.45 3.61
C CYS A 97 -10.94 3.81 2.62
N ILE A 98 -11.88 3.00 3.12
CA ILE A 98 -12.92 2.36 2.30
C ILE A 98 -13.86 3.43 1.72
N GLN A 99 -14.35 4.37 2.54
CA GLN A 99 -15.24 5.43 2.08
C GLN A 99 -14.57 6.30 1.00
N TYR A 100 -13.29 6.62 1.18
CA TYR A 100 -12.52 7.38 0.21
C TYR A 100 -12.36 6.63 -1.11
N ALA A 101 -11.99 5.34 -1.06
CA ALA A 101 -11.85 4.49 -2.25
C ALA A 101 -13.18 4.34 -3.01
N GLN A 102 -14.30 4.17 -2.31
CA GLN A 102 -15.63 4.15 -2.93
C GLN A 102 -15.99 5.50 -3.56
N GLY A 103 -15.62 6.61 -2.93
CA GLY A 103 -15.77 7.96 -3.49
C GLY A 103 -15.00 8.11 -4.81
N LEU A 104 -13.77 7.61 -4.86
CA LEU A 104 -12.96 7.59 -6.08
C LEU A 104 -13.59 6.72 -7.18
N GLN A 105 -14.14 5.54 -6.87
CA GLN A 105 -14.86 4.72 -7.87
C GLN A 105 -16.06 5.45 -8.45
N ARG A 106 -16.79 6.23 -7.64
CA ARG A 106 -17.92 7.03 -8.12
C ARG A 106 -17.48 8.21 -8.98
N ALA A 107 -16.38 8.87 -8.61
CA ALA A 107 -15.83 10.00 -9.37
C ALA A 107 -15.16 9.57 -10.68
N TYR A 108 -14.60 8.36 -10.72
CA TYR A 108 -13.85 7.81 -11.85
C TYR A 108 -14.36 6.41 -12.25
N PRO A 109 -15.62 6.28 -12.73
CA PRO A 109 -16.31 4.99 -12.87
C PRO A 109 -15.72 4.04 -13.93
N ARG A 110 -14.87 4.56 -14.83
CA ARG A 110 -14.20 3.77 -15.87
C ARG A 110 -12.70 3.61 -15.63
N ALA A 111 -12.20 4.17 -14.54
CA ALA A 111 -10.77 4.20 -14.28
C ALA A 111 -10.27 2.89 -13.69
N PHE A 112 -9.05 2.56 -14.06
CA PHE A 112 -8.28 1.55 -13.37
C PHE A 112 -7.56 2.18 -12.18
N ILE A 113 -7.89 1.72 -10.97
CA ILE A 113 -7.28 2.21 -9.72
C ILE A 113 -6.51 1.05 -9.07
N MET A 114 -5.18 1.16 -9.04
CA MET A 114 -4.29 0.23 -8.35
C MET A 114 -4.06 0.70 -6.92
N VAL A 115 -4.35 -0.17 -5.94
CA VAL A 115 -4.15 0.16 -4.53
C VAL A 115 -2.77 -0.31 -4.07
N THR A 116 -2.08 0.51 -3.28
CA THR A 116 -0.80 0.13 -2.71
C THR A 116 -0.56 0.75 -1.35
N GLY A 117 0.48 0.29 -0.68
CA GLY A 117 0.89 0.81 0.61
C GLY A 117 2.00 -0.01 1.22
N HIS A 118 2.67 0.61 2.18
CA HIS A 118 3.76 0.02 2.93
C HIS A 118 3.42 -0.07 4.42
N SER A 119 3.91 -1.11 5.11
CA SER A 119 3.67 -1.29 6.55
C SER A 119 2.16 -1.30 6.83
N LEU A 120 1.69 -0.50 7.79
CA LEU A 120 0.28 -0.24 8.03
C LEU A 120 -0.50 0.16 6.75
N GLY A 121 0.06 1.00 5.89
CA GLY A 121 -0.59 1.38 4.63
C GLY A 121 -0.85 0.17 3.73
N GLY A 122 0.00 -0.86 3.81
CA GLY A 122 -0.21 -2.13 3.12
C GLY A 122 -1.31 -2.99 3.77
N PHE A 123 -1.53 -2.90 5.08
CA PHE A 123 -2.71 -3.51 5.72
C PHE A 123 -3.99 -2.83 5.22
N LEU A 124 -4.02 -1.49 5.21
CA LEU A 124 -5.14 -0.72 4.70
C LEU A 124 -5.42 -1.03 3.21
N ALA A 125 -4.36 -1.18 2.41
CA ALA A 125 -4.48 -1.59 1.00
C ALA A 125 -5.12 -2.98 0.82
N GLN A 126 -4.80 -3.96 1.66
CA GLN A 126 -5.46 -5.28 1.63
C GLN A 126 -6.95 -5.15 1.98
N VAL A 127 -7.28 -4.38 3.02
CA VAL A 127 -8.68 -4.17 3.45
C VAL A 127 -9.48 -3.46 2.36
N VAL A 128 -8.98 -2.34 1.84
CA VAL A 128 -9.62 -1.57 0.77
C VAL A 128 -9.74 -2.41 -0.50
N GLY A 129 -8.71 -3.16 -0.86
CA GLY A 129 -8.74 -4.06 -2.01
C GLY A 129 -9.92 -5.04 -1.96
N VAL A 130 -10.11 -5.69 -0.81
CA VAL A 130 -11.24 -6.62 -0.62
C VAL A 130 -12.58 -5.90 -0.55
N MET A 131 -12.68 -4.81 0.20
CA MET A 131 -13.95 -4.12 0.47
C MET A 131 -14.46 -3.31 -0.73
N CYS A 132 -13.58 -2.88 -1.63
CA CYS A 132 -13.89 -2.08 -2.82
C CYS A 132 -13.67 -2.85 -4.13
N ASP A 133 -13.31 -4.14 -4.06
CA ASP A 133 -12.97 -4.99 -5.20
C ASP A 133 -11.88 -4.41 -6.13
N MET A 134 -10.87 -3.78 -5.52
CA MET A 134 -9.76 -3.11 -6.22
C MET A 134 -8.48 -3.94 -6.19
N PRO A 135 -7.70 -3.99 -7.29
CA PRO A 135 -6.43 -4.68 -7.30
C PRO A 135 -5.41 -4.00 -6.39
N PHE A 136 -4.55 -4.80 -5.74
CA PHE A 136 -3.50 -4.26 -4.88
C PHE A 136 -2.15 -4.96 -4.96
N ILE A 137 -1.11 -4.17 -4.66
CA ILE A 137 0.23 -4.66 -4.31
C ILE A 137 0.69 -4.00 -3.02
N THR A 138 1.15 -4.77 -2.05
CA THR A 138 1.62 -4.24 -0.75
C THR A 138 3.09 -4.54 -0.50
N TYR A 139 3.71 -3.74 0.37
CA TYR A 139 5.13 -3.86 0.72
C TYR A 139 5.31 -3.91 2.23
N ASN A 140 5.94 -4.99 2.73
CA ASN A 140 6.17 -5.23 4.16
C ASN A 140 4.89 -5.04 5.01
N ALA A 141 3.73 -5.38 4.45
CA ALA A 141 2.46 -5.20 5.14
C ALA A 141 2.26 -6.28 6.19
N PRO A 142 1.63 -6.00 7.34
CA PRO A 142 1.12 -7.05 8.20
C PRO A 142 -0.10 -7.74 7.55
N PRO A 143 -0.44 -8.96 7.97
CA PRO A 143 -1.57 -9.70 7.40
C PRO A 143 -2.92 -9.07 7.76
N ALA A 144 -3.81 -8.91 6.76
CA ALA A 144 -5.16 -8.38 6.99
C ALA A 144 -6.26 -9.44 7.17
N GLY A 145 -5.92 -10.74 7.06
CA GLY A 145 -6.91 -11.82 7.04
C GLY A 145 -7.77 -11.91 8.29
N ARG A 146 -7.25 -11.57 9.47
CA ARG A 146 -8.04 -11.54 10.72
C ARG A 146 -9.09 -10.43 10.70
N ALA A 147 -8.72 -9.23 10.23
CA ALA A 147 -9.65 -8.09 10.10
C ALA A 147 -10.76 -8.37 9.08
N LEU A 148 -10.50 -9.26 8.12
CA LEU A 148 -11.44 -9.63 7.06
C LEU A 148 -12.08 -11.01 7.27
N ALA A 149 -11.93 -11.64 8.44
CA ALA A 149 -12.34 -13.02 8.69
C ALA A 149 -13.84 -13.27 8.46
N HIS A 150 -14.67 -12.24 8.70
CA HIS A 150 -16.13 -12.31 8.48
C HIS A 150 -16.56 -11.93 7.06
N ASN A 151 -15.63 -11.47 6.21
CA ASN A 151 -15.92 -11.10 4.83
C ASN A 151 -15.67 -12.31 3.91
N ARG A 152 -16.75 -12.90 3.39
CA ARG A 152 -16.68 -14.04 2.46
C ARG A 152 -15.91 -13.74 1.16
N ALA A 153 -15.84 -12.47 0.75
CA ALA A 153 -15.07 -12.06 -0.43
C ALA A 153 -13.56 -12.24 -0.22
N ALA A 154 -13.06 -12.10 1.03
CA ALA A 154 -11.65 -12.19 1.34
C ALA A 154 -11.04 -13.55 0.95
N ALA A 155 -11.75 -14.64 1.21
CA ALA A 155 -11.30 -16.00 0.88
C ALA A 155 -11.22 -16.28 -0.64
N ARG A 156 -11.97 -15.52 -1.43
CA ARG A 156 -12.04 -15.66 -2.89
C ARG A 156 -11.30 -14.54 -3.63
N PHE A 157 -10.67 -13.64 -2.91
CA PHE A 157 -10.05 -12.47 -3.49
C PHE A 157 -8.77 -12.84 -4.24
N LYS A 158 -8.74 -12.59 -5.56
CA LYS A 158 -7.63 -12.97 -6.46
C LYS A 158 -6.96 -11.77 -7.13
N LYS A 159 -7.20 -10.56 -6.62
CA LYS A 159 -6.66 -9.30 -7.18
C LYS A 159 -5.58 -8.69 -6.29
N GLY A 160 -4.94 -9.47 -5.42
CA GLY A 160 -3.95 -8.97 -4.45
C GLY A 160 -2.65 -9.75 -4.46
N VAL A 161 -1.52 -9.06 -4.26
CA VAL A 161 -0.21 -9.66 -3.98
C VAL A 161 0.49 -8.86 -2.89
N ASN A 162 1.24 -9.54 -2.02
CA ASN A 162 1.99 -8.93 -0.94
C ASN A 162 3.47 -9.23 -1.13
N PHE A 163 4.31 -8.22 -1.01
CA PHE A 163 5.76 -8.37 -0.98
C PHE A 163 6.28 -8.19 0.44
N ARG A 164 7.19 -9.07 0.84
CA ARG A 164 7.93 -8.98 2.09
C ARG A 164 9.41 -9.01 1.80
N VAL A 165 10.16 -8.05 2.33
CA VAL A 165 11.61 -8.16 2.41
C VAL A 165 11.97 -9.22 3.45
N ASN A 166 12.91 -10.10 3.12
CA ASN A 166 13.37 -11.12 4.06
C ASN A 166 13.80 -10.47 5.38
N TRP A 167 13.43 -11.10 6.49
CA TRP A 167 13.65 -10.58 7.86
C TRP A 167 12.87 -9.33 8.25
N ASP A 168 11.80 -8.99 7.54
CA ASP A 168 10.82 -8.03 8.02
C ASP A 168 9.90 -8.69 9.08
N PRO A 169 10.02 -8.40 10.40
CA PRO A 169 9.03 -8.86 11.39
C PRO A 169 7.52 -8.50 11.19
N VAL A 170 7.05 -7.63 10.25
CA VAL A 170 5.75 -6.88 10.34
C VAL A 170 4.82 -7.71 9.52
N SER A 171 5.28 -7.98 8.31
CA SER A 171 4.80 -9.07 7.48
C SER A 171 4.99 -10.47 8.08
N ARG A 172 5.58 -10.59 9.28
CA ARG A 172 5.62 -11.84 10.08
C ARG A 172 4.67 -11.82 11.27
N ALA A 173 3.91 -10.75 11.48
CA ALA A 173 2.88 -10.73 12.51
C ALA A 173 1.87 -11.88 12.31
N PRO A 174 1.26 -12.42 13.38
CA PRO A 174 0.36 -13.55 13.28
C PRO A 174 -0.88 -13.27 12.42
N GLY A 175 -1.15 -14.14 11.45
CA GLY A 175 -2.32 -14.07 10.58
C GLY A 175 -1.99 -14.46 9.15
N ASN A 176 -2.99 -14.31 8.27
CA ASN A 176 -2.85 -14.58 6.85
C ASN A 176 -2.96 -13.28 6.05
N HIS A 177 -2.07 -13.09 5.08
CA HIS A 177 -2.25 -12.04 4.07
C HIS A 177 -3.40 -12.40 3.13
N ILE A 178 -4.00 -11.38 2.53
CA ILE A 178 -4.94 -11.58 1.42
C ILE A 178 -4.16 -11.78 0.14
N GLY A 179 -4.30 -12.96 -0.49
CA GLY A 179 -3.54 -13.33 -1.68
C GLY A 179 -2.09 -13.77 -1.39
N PRO A 180 -1.31 -14.08 -2.44
CA PRO A 180 0.07 -14.56 -2.31
C PRO A 180 0.99 -13.61 -1.54
N LEU A 181 1.92 -14.18 -0.77
CA LEU A 181 3.02 -13.46 -0.11
C LEU A 181 4.35 -13.88 -0.73
N ILE A 182 5.00 -12.95 -1.42
CA ILE A 182 6.29 -13.17 -2.11
C ILE A 182 7.40 -12.57 -1.25
N THR A 183 8.41 -13.39 -0.92
CA THR A 183 9.57 -12.95 -0.15
C THR A 183 10.69 -12.48 -1.08
N LEU A 184 11.11 -11.23 -0.91
CA LEU A 184 12.21 -10.59 -1.61
C LEU A 184 13.50 -10.68 -0.80
N PRO A 185 14.68 -10.78 -1.43
CA PRO A 185 15.93 -10.74 -0.71
C PRO A 185 16.10 -9.41 0.03
N HIS A 186 16.70 -9.45 1.22
CA HIS A 186 17.11 -8.25 1.91
C HIS A 186 18.30 -7.62 1.18
N VAL A 187 18.19 -6.33 0.85
CA VAL A 187 19.24 -5.58 0.13
C VAL A 187 19.69 -4.40 0.98
N GLY A 188 20.67 -4.64 1.86
CA GLY A 188 21.23 -3.63 2.76
C GLY A 188 22.20 -4.22 3.79
N MET A 189 23.00 -3.36 4.45
CA MET A 189 24.03 -3.79 5.41
C MET A 189 23.47 -4.23 6.76
N ASN A 190 22.28 -3.76 7.15
CA ASN A 190 21.69 -4.04 8.46
C ASN A 190 20.29 -4.64 8.31
N ILE A 191 20.12 -5.88 8.77
CA ILE A 191 18.87 -6.64 8.76
C ILE A 191 17.74 -5.96 9.54
N LEU A 192 18.10 -5.11 10.52
CA LEU A 192 17.15 -4.33 11.33
C LEU A 192 16.38 -3.30 10.50
N ASN A 193 16.84 -2.97 9.29
CA ASN A 193 16.19 -2.02 8.39
C ASN A 193 15.30 -2.68 7.34
N ALA A 194 15.02 -3.98 7.45
CA ALA A 194 14.21 -4.72 6.47
C ALA A 194 12.81 -4.10 6.24
N HIS A 195 12.27 -3.41 7.25
CA HIS A 195 10.99 -2.71 7.17
C HIS A 195 11.03 -1.32 6.54
N THR A 196 12.21 -0.79 6.25
CA THR A 196 12.28 0.58 5.75
C THR A 196 11.81 0.65 4.31
N SER A 197 11.28 1.83 3.90
CA SER A 197 10.93 2.03 2.50
C SER A 197 12.12 1.92 1.57
N ALA A 198 13.33 2.25 2.05
CA ALA A 198 14.57 2.03 1.31
C ALA A 198 14.86 0.54 1.06
N ALA A 199 14.55 -0.34 2.01
CA ALA A 199 14.81 -1.78 1.87
C ALA A 199 13.91 -2.42 0.81
N PHE A 200 12.59 -2.20 0.87
CA PHE A 200 11.71 -2.77 -0.15
C PHE A 200 11.97 -2.17 -1.53
N MET A 201 12.27 -0.87 -1.63
CA MET A 201 12.59 -0.26 -2.93
C MET A 201 13.80 -0.91 -3.57
N LYS A 202 14.90 -1.10 -2.82
CA LYS A 202 16.09 -1.79 -3.34
C LYS A 202 15.81 -3.25 -3.71
N ALA A 203 14.95 -3.93 -2.95
CA ALA A 203 14.59 -5.30 -3.23
C ALA A 203 13.76 -5.41 -4.53
N VAL A 204 12.78 -4.51 -4.73
CA VAL A 204 11.98 -4.44 -5.96
C VAL A 204 12.82 -4.00 -7.14
N GLU A 205 13.72 -3.02 -6.97
CA GLU A 205 14.61 -2.54 -8.03
C GLU A 205 15.46 -3.66 -8.65
N ARG A 206 15.85 -4.65 -7.84
CA ARG A 206 16.62 -5.83 -8.27
C ARG A 206 15.75 -7.01 -8.72
N ALA A 207 14.43 -6.94 -8.56
CA ALA A 207 13.55 -8.01 -8.92
C ALA A 207 13.36 -8.09 -10.43
N ALA A 208 13.46 -9.29 -11.01
CA ALA A 208 13.27 -9.52 -12.44
C ALA A 208 11.85 -9.14 -12.94
N PHE A 209 10.88 -9.01 -12.02
CA PHE A 209 9.49 -8.65 -12.33
C PHE A 209 9.17 -7.17 -12.12
N ARG A 210 10.14 -6.31 -11.76
CA ARG A 210 9.87 -4.90 -11.41
C ARG A 210 9.12 -4.14 -12.52
N ASP A 211 9.45 -4.45 -13.78
CA ASP A 211 8.91 -3.80 -14.97
C ASP A 211 7.67 -4.54 -15.52
N ASN A 212 7.24 -5.63 -14.87
CA ASN A 212 5.99 -6.30 -15.24
C ASN A 212 4.80 -5.39 -14.97
N VAL A 213 3.83 -5.39 -15.89
CA VAL A 213 2.52 -4.76 -15.69
C VAL A 213 1.88 -5.33 -14.42
N ALA A 214 1.54 -4.45 -13.48
CA ALA A 214 1.13 -4.82 -12.12
C ALA A 214 -0.08 -5.77 -12.15
N MET A 215 -1.11 -5.46 -12.93
CA MET A 215 -2.30 -6.30 -13.01
C MET A 215 -1.99 -7.69 -13.61
N ALA A 216 -1.20 -7.75 -14.67
CA ALA A 216 -0.80 -9.02 -15.27
C ALA A 216 0.04 -9.86 -14.30
N PHE A 217 0.90 -9.22 -13.51
CA PHE A 217 1.65 -9.88 -12.45
C PHE A 217 0.72 -10.42 -11.37
N ILE A 218 -0.20 -9.60 -10.83
CA ILE A 218 -1.20 -10.03 -9.84
C ILE A 218 -1.97 -11.26 -10.32
N THR A 219 -2.50 -11.21 -11.54
CA THR A 219 -3.27 -12.30 -12.14
C THR A 219 -2.44 -13.59 -12.19
N ARG A 220 -1.19 -13.53 -12.64
CA ARG A 220 -0.30 -14.71 -12.72
C ARG A 220 -0.03 -15.33 -11.35
N GLN A 221 0.15 -14.52 -10.30
CA GLN A 221 0.43 -15.04 -8.96
C GLN A 221 -0.80 -15.67 -8.29
N ASN A 222 -2.01 -15.36 -8.79
CA ASN A 222 -3.26 -15.80 -8.20
C ASN A 222 -3.94 -16.97 -8.94
N MET A 223 -3.34 -17.44 -10.04
CA MET A 223 -3.69 -18.66 -10.77
C MET A 223 -3.29 -19.90 -9.95
#